data_AF-A0A820BVY8-F1
#
_entry.id   AF-A0A820BVY8-F1
#
_cell.length_a   1.000
_cell.length_b   1.000
_cell.length_c   1.000
_cell.angle_alpha   90.00
_cell.angle_beta   90.00
_cell.angle_gamma   90.00
#
_symmetry.space_group_name_H-M   'P 1'
#
loop_
_entity.id
_entity.type
_entity.pdbx_description
1 polymer ?
#
loop_
_entity_poly.entity_id
_entity_poly.type
_entity_poly.pdbx_seq_one_letter_code
_entity_poly.pdbx_strand_id
1 'polypeptide(L)'
;MARCMVPQSTYDTPKNAPTISLSKFLNNILAPIFLSVARETTFINSIDVIRKLEKDVEDGHFRPTTKFVTMDVTDLYTMIPRQGTLEALVGFCMKHSKNNRIGTLYIDHIMKIARLILDTNYFAYYDKYYKQIRGGAMGSAFTQVLANIYMYEWEQDLIKYQKSKNEIYGRYIDDIFMTTNEPEHKICQILDKENNKNVNIKINYQIGISVDFLDVTIQNVNNRLRTVLYHKLAAEPYILPFTSEHPRHILRNIPCTAILRAAKICSDVNDFNVEQHNIMISLLLNGYPPKCIDKCFQHFFKLNAATSVLTDLNERTYQHL
;
A
#
# COMPACT_ATOMS: atom_id res chain seq x y z
N MET A 1 -27.33 8.55 21.18
CA MET A 1 -26.53 8.39 22.41
C MET A 1 -25.07 8.65 22.08
N ALA A 2 -24.41 9.43 22.92
CA ALA A 2 -23.27 10.28 22.60
C ALA A 2 -22.04 9.55 22.05
N ARG A 3 -21.51 10.04 20.93
CA ARG A 3 -20.11 9.83 20.53
C ARG A 3 -19.24 10.59 21.51
N CYS A 4 -18.51 9.86 22.34
CA CYS A 4 -17.48 10.42 23.19
C CYS A 4 -16.36 10.95 22.29
N MET A 5 -16.26 12.27 22.16
CA MET A 5 -15.02 12.94 21.76
C MET A 5 -13.99 12.60 22.83
N VAL A 6 -13.14 11.62 22.56
CA VAL A 6 -11.93 11.42 23.34
C VAL A 6 -10.98 12.57 22.97
N PRO A 7 -10.51 13.38 23.92
CA PRO A 7 -9.56 14.45 23.65
C PRO A 7 -8.30 13.85 23.03
N GLN A 8 -7.66 14.59 22.11
CA GLN A 8 -6.29 14.33 21.68
C GLN A 8 -5.34 14.45 22.88
N SER A 9 -5.29 13.42 23.72
CA SER A 9 -4.19 13.22 24.66
C SER A 9 -2.99 12.80 23.83
N THR A 10 -1.98 13.65 23.80
CA THR A 10 -0.61 13.42 23.35
C THR A 10 -0.25 11.94 23.20
N TYR A 11 -0.47 11.39 22.00
CA TYR A 11 0.38 10.32 21.55
C TYR A 11 1.75 10.97 21.45
N ASP A 12 2.69 10.59 22.32
CA ASP A 12 4.10 10.85 22.07
C ASP A 12 4.43 10.11 20.77
N THR A 13 4.22 10.81 19.66
CA THR A 13 4.78 10.42 18.37
C THR A 13 6.27 10.18 18.60
N PRO A 14 6.90 9.26 17.84
CA PRO A 14 8.33 8.99 18.00
C PRO A 14 9.23 10.21 17.72
N LYS A 15 8.72 11.43 17.57
CA LYS A 15 9.48 12.68 17.36
C LYS A 15 10.42 13.06 18.51
N ASN A 16 10.20 12.54 19.73
CA ASN A 16 11.06 12.80 20.90
C ASN A 16 11.73 11.55 21.51
N ALA A 17 11.62 10.38 20.86
CA ALA A 17 12.29 9.18 21.35
C ALA A 17 13.84 9.31 21.31
N PRO A 18 14.56 8.85 22.33
CA PRO A 18 16.02 9.00 22.41
C PRO A 18 16.76 8.28 21.28
N THR A 19 16.14 7.29 20.63
CA THR A 19 16.76 6.47 19.58
C THR A 19 16.35 6.84 18.16
N ILE A 20 15.66 7.95 17.92
CA ILE A 20 15.25 8.38 16.56
C ILE A 20 16.45 8.47 15.63
N SER A 21 17.53 9.11 16.06
CA SER A 21 18.71 9.33 15.22
C SER A 21 19.37 8.01 14.85
N LEU A 22 19.42 7.06 15.81
CA LEU A 22 19.91 5.70 15.56
C LEU A 22 18.98 4.92 14.62
N SER A 23 17.66 5.09 14.79
CA SER A 23 16.63 4.48 13.93
C SER A 23 16.75 4.95 12.49
N LYS A 24 16.88 6.27 12.28
CA LYS A 24 17.14 6.87 10.96
C LYS A 24 18.48 6.41 10.38
N PHE A 25 19.52 6.36 11.20
CA PHE A 25 20.85 5.93 10.78
C PHE A 25 20.84 4.49 10.24
N LEU A 26 20.27 3.53 10.97
CA LEU A 26 20.15 2.16 10.48
C LEU A 26 19.26 2.05 9.24
N ASN A 27 18.15 2.79 9.19
CA ASN A 27 17.29 2.82 8.03
C ASN A 27 18.04 3.27 6.76
N ASN A 28 18.85 4.32 6.85
CA ASN A 28 19.62 4.85 5.71
C ASN A 28 20.64 3.85 5.16
N ILE A 29 21.08 2.89 5.98
CA ILE A 29 22.04 1.86 5.59
C ILE A 29 21.31 0.64 5.01
N LEU A 30 20.23 0.20 5.65
CA LEU A 30 19.57 -1.08 5.32
C LEU A 30 18.49 -0.94 4.24
N ALA A 31 17.74 0.15 4.22
CA ALA A 31 16.60 0.31 3.31
C ALA A 31 17.03 0.30 1.82
N PRO A 32 18.14 0.95 1.39
CA PRO A 32 18.58 0.88 0.01
C PRO A 32 18.91 -0.55 -0.45
N ILE A 33 19.51 -1.35 0.44
CA ILE A 33 19.87 -2.74 0.16
C ILE A 33 18.60 -3.57 0.02
N PHE A 34 17.67 -3.42 0.98
CA PHE A 34 16.37 -4.08 0.93
C PHE A 34 15.63 -3.76 -0.38
N LEU A 35 15.51 -2.48 -0.73
CA LEU A 35 14.82 -2.04 -1.95
C LEU A 35 15.47 -2.61 -3.22
N SER A 36 16.79 -2.76 -3.24
CA SER A 36 17.51 -3.36 -4.36
C SER A 36 17.22 -4.87 -4.48
N VAL A 37 17.13 -5.58 -3.37
CA VAL A 37 16.99 -7.05 -3.34
C VAL A 37 15.53 -7.48 -3.55
N ALA A 38 14.59 -6.76 -2.96
CA ALA A 38 13.16 -7.08 -2.99
C ALA A 38 12.40 -6.37 -4.12
N ARG A 39 13.09 -5.73 -5.09
CA ARG A 39 12.43 -4.89 -6.11
C ARG A 39 11.38 -5.65 -6.92
N GLU A 40 11.67 -6.89 -7.30
CA GLU A 40 10.79 -7.74 -8.11
C GLU A 40 9.48 -8.08 -7.38
N THR A 41 9.56 -8.24 -6.05
CA THR A 41 8.47 -8.66 -5.17
C THR A 41 7.82 -7.49 -4.41
N THR A 42 8.27 -6.25 -4.66
CA THR A 42 7.69 -5.05 -4.05
C THR A 42 6.87 -4.28 -5.07
N PHE A 43 5.61 -4.00 -4.73
CA PHE A 43 4.77 -3.05 -5.46
C PHE A 43 5.00 -1.63 -4.97
N ILE A 44 5.03 -0.66 -5.90
CA ILE A 44 5.17 0.76 -5.55
C ILE A 44 3.80 1.42 -5.34
N ASN A 45 2.84 1.06 -6.17
CA ASN A 45 1.47 1.59 -6.16
C ASN A 45 0.62 0.72 -7.08
N SER A 46 -0.66 1.05 -7.20
CA SER A 46 -1.62 0.27 -7.98
C SER A 46 -1.36 0.31 -9.48
N ILE A 47 -0.75 1.37 -10.00
CA ILE A 47 -0.33 1.42 -11.41
C ILE A 47 0.80 0.40 -11.68
N ASP A 48 1.70 0.21 -10.72
CA ASP A 48 2.74 -0.84 -10.80
C ASP A 48 2.11 -2.24 -10.84
N VAL A 49 1.03 -2.46 -10.07
CA VAL A 49 0.26 -3.72 -10.08
C VAL A 49 -0.41 -3.94 -11.43
N ILE A 50 -1.12 -2.93 -11.94
CA ILE A 50 -1.82 -2.98 -13.24
C ILE A 50 -0.83 -3.32 -14.35
N ARG A 51 0.33 -2.64 -14.41
CA ARG A 51 1.36 -2.91 -15.43
C ARG A 51 1.91 -4.33 -15.37
N LYS A 52 2.10 -4.89 -14.17
CA LYS A 52 2.53 -6.30 -14.06
C LYS A 52 1.45 -7.25 -14.57
N LEU A 53 0.17 -6.97 -14.31
CA LEU A 53 -0.94 -7.76 -14.81
C LEU A 53 -1.12 -7.63 -16.33
N GLU A 54 -1.01 -6.42 -16.89
CA GLU A 54 -1.03 -6.19 -18.33
C GLU A 54 0.07 -6.99 -19.03
N LYS A 55 1.28 -6.96 -18.47
CA LYS A 55 2.39 -7.78 -18.98
C LYS A 55 2.09 -9.29 -18.90
N ASP A 56 1.49 -9.76 -17.82
CA ASP A 56 1.11 -11.17 -17.66
C ASP A 56 0.03 -11.61 -18.66
N VAL A 57 -0.85 -10.69 -19.07
CA VAL A 57 -1.79 -10.87 -20.18
C VAL A 57 -1.06 -10.95 -21.52
N GLU A 58 -0.10 -10.04 -21.79
CA GLU A 58 0.71 -10.02 -23.01
C GLU A 58 1.57 -11.29 -23.15
N ASP A 59 2.14 -11.78 -22.04
CA ASP A 59 2.96 -12.99 -21.98
C ASP A 59 2.12 -14.28 -22.08
N GLY A 60 0.78 -14.19 -22.09
CA GLY A 60 -0.14 -15.31 -22.26
C GLY A 60 -0.32 -16.19 -21.01
N HIS A 61 0.05 -15.70 -19.83
CA HIS A 61 -0.12 -16.41 -18.56
C HIS A 61 -1.50 -16.18 -17.93
N PHE A 62 -2.17 -15.08 -18.29
CA PHE A 62 -3.55 -14.80 -17.91
C PHE A 62 -4.52 -15.75 -18.63
N ARG A 63 -5.40 -16.40 -17.86
CA ARG A 63 -6.36 -17.42 -18.33
C ARG A 63 -7.78 -17.07 -17.88
N PRO A 64 -8.83 -17.62 -18.49
CA PRO A 64 -10.20 -17.52 -17.98
C PRO A 64 -10.37 -18.01 -16.52
N THR A 65 -9.49 -18.93 -16.09
CA THR A 65 -9.49 -19.50 -14.74
C THR A 65 -8.64 -18.71 -13.75
N THR A 66 -7.91 -17.67 -14.19
CA THR A 66 -7.04 -16.89 -13.32
C THR A 66 -7.86 -16.21 -12.25
N LYS A 67 -7.52 -16.51 -11.00
CA LYS A 67 -8.03 -15.85 -9.80
C LYS A 67 -6.95 -14.95 -9.23
N PHE A 68 -7.39 -13.99 -8.44
CA PHE A 68 -6.55 -13.11 -7.67
C PHE A 68 -6.65 -13.47 -6.20
N VAL A 69 -5.55 -13.29 -5.50
CA VAL A 69 -5.44 -13.49 -4.05
C VAL A 69 -4.95 -12.19 -3.46
N THR A 70 -5.70 -11.64 -2.52
CA THR A 70 -5.26 -10.53 -1.67
C THR A 70 -5.07 -11.03 -0.25
N MET A 71 -4.08 -10.47 0.43
CA MET A 71 -3.69 -10.86 1.78
C MET A 71 -3.34 -9.59 2.56
N ASP A 72 -3.97 -9.41 3.70
CA ASP A 72 -3.68 -8.33 4.64
C ASP A 72 -2.97 -8.92 5.87
N VAL A 73 -1.77 -8.39 6.18
CA VAL A 73 -1.01 -8.78 7.36
C VAL A 73 -1.45 -7.94 8.55
N THR A 74 -2.13 -8.57 9.51
CA THR A 74 -2.69 -7.88 10.67
C THR A 74 -1.60 -7.29 11.56
N ASP A 75 -1.69 -5.98 11.80
CA ASP A 75 -0.90 -5.23 12.78
C ASP A 75 0.63 -5.39 12.65
N LEU A 76 1.14 -5.55 11.41
CA LEU A 76 2.52 -5.99 11.12
C LEU A 76 3.56 -5.40 12.08
N TYR A 77 3.68 -4.08 12.13
CA TYR A 77 4.72 -3.40 12.91
C TYR A 77 4.66 -3.67 14.42
N THR A 78 3.46 -3.86 14.98
CA THR A 78 3.30 -4.13 16.42
C THR A 78 3.36 -5.61 16.76
N MET A 79 3.23 -6.46 15.75
CA MET A 79 3.16 -7.90 15.90
C MET A 79 4.47 -8.62 15.59
N ILE A 80 5.37 -8.04 14.78
CA ILE A 80 6.62 -8.73 14.41
C ILE A 80 7.39 -9.25 15.65
N PRO A 81 7.82 -10.53 15.66
CA PRO A 81 8.50 -11.12 16.79
C PRO A 81 9.92 -10.56 16.91
N ARG A 82 10.24 -9.99 18.07
CA ARG A 82 11.52 -9.30 18.26
C ARG A 82 12.73 -10.20 17.97
N GLN A 83 12.77 -11.41 18.54
CA GLN A 83 13.89 -12.31 18.34
C GLN A 83 13.99 -12.78 16.87
N GLY A 84 12.86 -13.20 16.28
CA GLY A 84 12.81 -13.62 14.87
C GLY A 84 13.20 -12.50 13.89
N THR A 85 12.83 -11.25 14.18
CA THR A 85 13.25 -10.10 13.34
C THR A 85 14.75 -9.82 13.42
N LEU A 86 15.37 -10.00 14.60
CA LEU A 86 16.81 -9.84 14.76
C LEU A 86 17.59 -10.98 14.08
N GLU A 87 17.05 -12.20 14.09
CA GLU A 87 17.60 -13.34 13.35
C GLU A 87 17.53 -13.11 11.83
N ALA A 88 16.35 -12.68 11.33
CA ALA A 88 16.18 -12.30 9.93
C ALA A 88 17.14 -11.16 9.54
N LEU A 89 17.33 -10.16 10.40
CA LEU A 89 18.25 -9.06 10.16
C LEU A 89 19.71 -9.53 10.07
N VAL A 90 20.16 -10.43 10.95
CA VAL A 90 21.51 -11.01 10.86
C VAL A 90 21.67 -11.78 9.56
N GLY A 91 20.72 -12.65 9.21
CA GLY A 91 20.77 -13.45 7.99
C GLY A 91 20.84 -12.55 6.74
N PHE A 92 19.99 -11.53 6.70
CA PHE A 92 19.98 -10.53 5.63
C PHE A 92 21.33 -9.78 5.53
N CYS A 93 21.84 -9.27 6.66
CA CYS A 93 23.13 -8.58 6.68
C CYS A 93 24.26 -9.50 6.21
N MET A 94 24.31 -10.75 6.67
CA MET A 94 25.34 -11.71 6.29
C MET A 94 25.34 -11.94 4.77
N LYS A 95 24.16 -12.18 4.20
CA LYS A 95 23.97 -12.42 2.76
C LYS A 95 24.39 -11.26 1.88
N HIS A 96 24.26 -10.02 2.37
CA HIS A 96 24.52 -8.80 1.59
C HIS A 96 25.77 -8.02 2.04
N SER A 97 26.55 -8.58 2.96
CA SER A 97 27.78 -7.96 3.46
C SER A 97 28.98 -8.18 2.53
N LYS A 98 29.97 -7.29 2.66
CA LYS A 98 31.33 -7.50 2.14
C LYS A 98 32.30 -7.48 3.33
N ASN A 99 33.07 -8.55 3.52
CA ASN A 99 33.98 -8.72 4.66
C ASN A 99 33.29 -8.50 6.02
N ASN A 100 32.11 -9.10 6.21
CA ASN A 100 31.29 -8.97 7.42
C ASN A 100 30.89 -7.52 7.75
N ARG A 101 30.77 -6.67 6.73
CA ARG A 101 30.36 -5.27 6.85
C ARG A 101 29.28 -4.89 5.85
N ILE A 102 28.40 -3.99 6.27
CA ILE A 102 27.47 -3.26 5.41
C ILE A 102 27.95 -1.81 5.36
N GLY A 103 28.41 -1.37 4.18
CA GLY A 103 29.15 -0.13 4.06
C GLY A 103 30.41 -0.16 4.94
N THR A 104 30.48 0.74 5.92
CA THR A 104 31.61 0.83 6.88
C THR A 104 31.36 0.13 8.21
N LEU A 105 30.14 -0.35 8.48
CA LEU A 105 29.77 -0.94 9.77
C LEU A 105 29.90 -2.46 9.76
N TYR A 106 30.49 -3.00 10.82
CA TYR A 106 30.40 -4.42 11.12
C TYR A 106 28.99 -4.84 11.48
N ILE A 107 28.60 -6.06 11.10
CA ILE A 107 27.27 -6.62 11.40
C ILE A 107 27.00 -6.60 12.91
N ASP A 108 27.99 -6.90 13.74
CA ASP A 108 27.85 -6.86 15.21
C ASP A 108 27.45 -5.48 15.73
N HIS A 109 27.94 -4.40 15.12
CA HIS A 109 27.56 -3.03 15.49
C HIS A 109 26.13 -2.73 15.08
N ILE A 110 25.73 -3.14 13.88
CA ILE A 110 24.34 -3.01 13.40
C ILE A 110 23.41 -3.73 14.37
N MET A 111 23.75 -4.94 14.81
CA MET A 111 22.96 -5.72 15.74
C MET A 111 22.87 -5.11 17.14
N LYS A 112 23.97 -4.53 17.65
CA LYS A 112 23.95 -3.80 18.92
C LYS A 112 23.01 -2.59 18.87
N ILE A 113 23.09 -1.80 17.80
CA ILE A 113 22.23 -0.62 17.61
C ILE A 113 20.76 -1.05 17.43
N ALA A 114 20.49 -2.10 16.64
CA ALA A 114 19.16 -2.65 16.45
C ALA A 114 18.52 -3.11 17.76
N ARG A 115 19.28 -3.86 18.58
CA ARG A 115 18.82 -4.30 19.91
C ARG A 115 18.51 -3.10 20.80
N LEU A 116 19.40 -2.10 20.83
CA LEU A 116 19.20 -0.88 21.60
C LEU A 116 17.90 -0.17 21.20
N ILE A 117 17.66 0.06 19.91
CA ILE A 117 16.43 0.71 19.42
C ILE A 117 15.18 -0.05 19.88
N LEU A 118 15.19 -1.38 19.77
CA LEU A 118 14.06 -2.22 20.16
C LEU A 118 13.90 -2.35 21.69
N ASP A 119 14.99 -2.25 22.46
CA ASP A 119 14.96 -2.30 23.94
C ASP A 119 14.47 -1.00 24.57
N THR A 120 14.64 0.12 23.87
CA THR A 120 14.29 1.46 24.37
C THR A 120 12.90 1.91 23.93
N ASN A 121 12.04 0.98 23.54
CA ASN A 121 10.71 1.29 23.07
C ASN A 121 9.73 1.44 24.24
N TYR A 122 9.70 2.65 24.81
CA TYR A 122 8.83 3.04 25.91
C TYR A 122 7.83 4.10 25.44
N PHE A 123 6.60 4.05 25.95
CA PHE A 123 5.56 5.06 25.71
C PHE A 123 4.79 5.35 26.99
N ALA A 124 4.23 6.55 27.09
CA ALA A 124 3.37 6.95 28.19
C ALA A 124 1.90 6.87 27.77
N TYR A 125 1.03 6.35 28.63
CA TYR A 125 -0.41 6.32 28.44
C TYR A 125 -1.11 6.47 29.80
N TYR A 126 -1.99 7.47 29.94
CA TYR A 126 -2.62 7.83 31.22
C TYR A 126 -1.63 7.89 32.41
N ASP A 127 -0.59 8.70 32.27
CA ASP A 127 0.46 8.93 33.28
C ASP A 127 1.21 7.66 33.73
N LYS A 128 1.10 6.57 32.97
CA LYS A 128 1.85 5.33 33.18
C LYS A 128 2.81 5.08 32.04
N TYR A 129 4.00 4.60 32.37
CA TYR A 129 5.02 4.22 31.40
C TYR A 129 4.91 2.74 31.07
N TYR A 130 4.92 2.42 29.78
CA TYR A 130 4.84 1.07 29.27
C TYR A 130 6.05 0.78 28.39
N LYS A 131 6.56 -0.46 28.47
CA LYS A 131 7.57 -0.98 27.56
C LYS A 131 6.89 -1.87 26.53
N GLN A 132 7.10 -1.61 25.25
CA GLN A 132 6.63 -2.48 24.20
C GLN A 132 7.50 -3.75 24.16
N ILE A 133 6.91 -4.91 24.42
CA ILE A 133 7.61 -6.21 24.49
C ILE A 133 7.59 -7.01 23.18
N ARG A 134 6.74 -6.64 22.22
CA ARG A 134 6.63 -7.24 20.88
C ARG A 134 6.43 -6.14 19.83
N GLY A 135 6.91 -6.38 18.61
CA GLY A 135 6.89 -5.38 17.55
C GLY A 135 7.94 -4.28 17.74
N GLY A 136 7.81 -3.22 16.96
CA GLY A 136 8.55 -1.98 17.15
C GLY A 136 7.62 -0.77 17.25
N ALA A 137 8.20 0.38 17.57
CA ALA A 137 7.47 1.62 17.71
C ALA A 137 6.87 2.01 16.35
N MET A 138 5.56 2.26 16.30
CA MET A 138 4.94 2.83 15.12
C MET A 138 5.60 4.17 14.79
N GLY A 139 5.99 4.37 13.53
CA GLY A 139 6.70 5.57 13.07
C GLY A 139 8.22 5.57 13.29
N SER A 140 8.80 4.51 13.86
CA SER A 140 10.25 4.31 13.83
C SER A 140 10.70 3.90 12.43
N ALA A 141 11.62 4.66 11.83
CA ALA A 141 12.18 4.36 10.51
C ALA A 141 12.84 2.98 10.46
N PHE A 142 13.61 2.61 11.49
CA PHE A 142 14.22 1.29 11.59
C PHE A 142 13.19 0.16 11.71
N THR A 143 12.09 0.37 12.41
CA THR A 143 11.02 -0.64 12.53
C THR A 143 10.40 -0.94 11.17
N GLN A 144 10.28 0.05 10.29
CA GLN A 144 9.76 -0.16 8.93
C GLN A 144 10.67 -1.07 8.10
N VAL A 145 11.97 -0.76 8.02
CA VAL A 145 12.90 -1.61 7.26
C VAL A 145 13.06 -2.99 7.91
N LEU A 146 13.02 -3.08 9.24
CA LEU A 146 13.10 -4.35 9.94
C LEU A 146 11.90 -5.26 9.65
N ALA A 147 10.68 -4.70 9.67
CA ALA A 147 9.47 -5.44 9.30
C ALA A 147 9.53 -5.93 7.86
N ASN A 148 10.02 -5.08 6.95
CA ASN A 148 10.20 -5.43 5.54
C ASN A 148 11.21 -6.58 5.34
N ILE A 149 12.36 -6.55 6.03
CA ILE A 149 13.34 -7.63 5.99
C ILE A 149 12.74 -8.93 6.55
N TYR A 150 12.05 -8.85 7.68
CA TYR A 150 11.41 -10.01 8.28
C TYR A 150 10.35 -10.62 7.37
N MET A 151 9.46 -9.80 6.79
CA MET A 151 8.45 -10.25 5.84
C MET A 151 9.07 -10.84 4.59
N TYR A 152 10.17 -10.27 4.10
CA TYR A 152 10.88 -10.81 2.95
C TYR A 152 11.44 -12.22 3.18
N GLU A 153 11.93 -12.52 4.39
CA GLU A 153 12.33 -13.89 4.74
C GLU A 153 11.10 -14.81 4.93
N TRP A 154 10.05 -14.32 5.59
CA TRP A 154 8.83 -15.08 5.85
C TRP A 154 8.12 -15.49 4.54
N GLU A 155 8.10 -14.61 3.54
CA GLU A 155 7.37 -14.79 2.28
C GLU A 155 8.12 -15.61 1.21
N GLN A 156 9.35 -16.08 1.49
CA GLN A 156 10.20 -16.75 0.50
C GLN A 156 9.55 -17.99 -0.13
N ASP A 157 8.78 -18.77 0.64
CA ASP A 157 8.14 -19.98 0.10
C ASP A 157 7.01 -19.64 -0.87
N LEU A 158 6.23 -18.58 -0.59
CA LEU A 158 5.22 -18.05 -1.52
C LEU A 158 5.90 -17.51 -2.78
N ILE A 159 6.94 -16.68 -2.65
CA ILE A 159 7.68 -16.16 -3.82
C ILE A 159 8.18 -17.30 -4.70
N LYS A 160 8.80 -18.33 -4.11
CA LYS A 160 9.31 -19.49 -4.87
C LYS A 160 8.19 -20.27 -5.54
N TYR A 161 7.07 -20.48 -4.85
CA TYR A 161 5.91 -21.16 -5.40
C TYR A 161 5.36 -20.40 -6.61
N GLN A 162 5.10 -19.10 -6.48
CA GLN A 162 4.61 -18.25 -7.57
C GLN A 162 5.56 -18.23 -8.77
N LYS A 163 6.87 -18.10 -8.51
CA LYS A 163 7.88 -18.15 -9.55
C LYS A 163 7.89 -19.49 -10.30
N SER A 164 7.66 -20.60 -9.61
CA SER A 164 7.57 -21.93 -10.25
C SER A 164 6.34 -22.10 -11.15
N LYS A 165 5.32 -21.24 -10.97
CA LYS A 165 4.06 -21.26 -11.71
C LYS A 165 3.96 -20.19 -12.78
N ASN A 166 4.97 -19.31 -12.90
CA ASN A 166 4.90 -18.08 -13.68
C ASN A 166 3.68 -17.23 -13.27
N GLU A 167 3.43 -17.15 -11.96
CA GLU A 167 2.36 -16.35 -11.38
C GLU A 167 2.93 -15.12 -10.67
N ILE A 168 2.13 -14.07 -10.57
CA ILE A 168 2.54 -12.82 -9.93
C ILE A 168 2.55 -13.01 -8.41
N TYR A 169 3.60 -12.47 -7.79
CA TYR A 169 3.66 -12.18 -6.36
C TYR A 169 4.12 -10.74 -6.18
N GLY A 170 3.52 -10.01 -5.25
CA GLY A 170 4.16 -8.83 -4.71
C GLY A 170 3.46 -8.27 -3.48
N ARG A 171 4.21 -7.47 -2.74
CA ARG A 171 3.77 -6.83 -1.50
C ARG A 171 3.87 -5.31 -1.59
N TYR A 172 2.84 -4.64 -1.11
CA TYR A 172 2.81 -3.21 -0.81
C TYR A 172 2.67 -3.04 0.70
N ILE A 173 3.77 -2.76 1.40
CA ILE A 173 3.78 -2.62 2.87
C ILE A 173 3.19 -3.87 3.55
N ASP A 174 1.95 -3.81 4.03
CA ASP A 174 1.25 -4.88 4.75
C ASP A 174 0.28 -5.66 3.84
N ASP A 175 0.01 -5.16 2.64
CA ASP A 175 -0.87 -5.77 1.64
C ASP A 175 -0.08 -6.64 0.66
N ILE A 176 -0.45 -7.89 0.48
CA ILE A 176 0.15 -8.81 -0.49
C ILE A 176 -0.87 -9.16 -1.57
N PHE A 177 -0.41 -9.24 -2.82
CA PHE A 177 -1.20 -9.61 -3.97
C PHE A 177 -0.52 -10.72 -4.77
N MET A 178 -1.33 -11.70 -5.20
CA MET A 178 -0.89 -12.80 -6.05
C MET A 178 -1.92 -13.14 -7.13
N THR A 179 -1.46 -13.71 -8.24
CA THR A 179 -2.34 -14.40 -9.20
C THR A 179 -2.27 -15.90 -8.98
N THR A 180 -3.34 -16.61 -9.36
CA THR A 180 -3.31 -18.08 -9.35
C THR A 180 -4.22 -18.69 -10.42
N ASN A 181 -3.72 -19.73 -11.08
CA ASN A 181 -4.45 -20.61 -11.98
C ASN A 181 -4.73 -21.99 -11.35
N GLU A 182 -4.33 -22.19 -10.10
CA GLU A 182 -4.51 -23.44 -9.39
C GLU A 182 -5.91 -23.54 -8.76
N PRO A 183 -6.38 -24.76 -8.45
CA PRO A 183 -7.64 -24.94 -7.74
C PRO A 183 -7.64 -24.21 -6.39
N GLU A 184 -8.76 -23.57 -6.06
CA GLU A 184 -8.89 -22.73 -4.87
C GLU A 184 -8.54 -23.47 -3.58
N HIS A 185 -8.98 -24.72 -3.42
CA HIS A 185 -8.69 -25.55 -2.25
C HIS A 185 -7.18 -25.72 -2.01
N LYS A 186 -6.38 -25.80 -3.07
CA LYS A 186 -4.92 -25.97 -2.98
C LYS A 186 -4.25 -24.68 -2.53
N ILE A 187 -4.74 -23.55 -3.02
CA ILE A 187 -4.26 -22.22 -2.60
C ILE A 187 -4.65 -21.96 -1.15
N CYS A 188 -5.88 -22.24 -0.73
CA CYS A 188 -6.27 -22.13 0.67
C CYS A 188 -5.37 -22.96 1.59
N GLN A 189 -5.07 -24.22 1.23
CA GLN A 189 -4.15 -25.06 2.00
C GLN A 189 -2.75 -24.46 2.13
N ILE A 190 -2.22 -23.86 1.07
CA ILE A 190 -0.92 -23.19 1.10
C ILE A 190 -1.01 -21.97 2.03
N LEU A 191 -1.99 -21.10 1.84
CA LEU A 191 -2.16 -19.89 2.66
C LEU A 191 -2.40 -20.21 4.14
N ASP A 192 -3.18 -21.25 4.45
CA ASP A 192 -3.41 -21.70 5.82
C ASP A 192 -2.12 -22.26 6.45
N LYS A 193 -1.30 -22.97 5.69
CA LYS A 193 0.01 -23.42 6.14
C LYS A 193 0.90 -22.21 6.46
N GLU A 194 0.93 -21.20 5.57
CA GLU A 194 1.69 -19.97 5.78
C GLU A 194 1.23 -19.21 7.03
N ASN A 195 -0.09 -19.07 7.23
CA ASN A 195 -0.71 -18.41 8.37
C ASN A 195 -0.44 -19.12 9.73
N ASN A 196 -0.02 -20.39 9.67
CA ASN A 196 0.36 -21.19 10.83
C ASN A 196 1.88 -21.26 11.07
N LYS A 197 2.71 -20.70 10.19
CA LYS A 197 4.18 -20.68 10.35
C LYS A 197 4.63 -19.90 11.58
N ASN A 198 3.94 -18.81 11.92
CA ASN A 198 4.30 -17.97 13.04
C ASN A 198 3.04 -17.51 13.79
N VAL A 199 3.01 -17.70 15.10
CA VAL A 199 1.88 -17.27 15.94
C VAL A 199 1.63 -15.76 15.89
N ASN A 200 2.67 -14.97 15.60
CA ASN A 200 2.60 -13.51 15.62
C ASN A 200 2.21 -12.90 14.28
N ILE A 201 2.35 -13.62 13.16
CA ILE A 201 1.93 -13.13 11.85
C ILE A 201 0.58 -13.76 11.54
N LYS A 202 -0.41 -12.91 11.34
CA LYS A 202 -1.75 -13.32 10.94
C LYS A 202 -2.12 -12.66 9.63
N ILE A 203 -2.64 -13.46 8.72
CA ILE A 203 -3.02 -13.04 7.38
C ILE A 203 -4.50 -13.29 7.20
N ASN A 204 -5.20 -12.25 6.77
CA ASN A 204 -6.56 -12.34 6.27
C ASN A 204 -6.48 -12.35 4.75
N TYR A 205 -7.05 -13.36 4.11
CA TYR A 205 -6.97 -13.48 2.66
C TYR A 205 -8.33 -13.56 2.00
N GLN A 206 -8.40 -13.05 0.77
CA GLN A 206 -9.55 -13.18 -0.11
C GLN A 206 -9.09 -13.72 -1.47
N ILE A 207 -9.86 -14.66 -2.02
CA ILE A 207 -9.60 -15.26 -3.32
C ILE A 207 -10.81 -15.02 -4.21
N GLY A 208 -10.60 -14.58 -5.44
CA GLY A 208 -11.71 -14.36 -6.35
C GLY A 208 -11.30 -14.01 -7.77
N ILE A 209 -12.27 -14.03 -8.67
CA ILE A 209 -12.13 -13.46 -10.02
C ILE A 209 -12.23 -11.93 -10.02
N SER A 210 -12.64 -11.35 -8.90
CA SER A 210 -12.73 -9.92 -8.62
C SER A 210 -12.23 -9.69 -7.20
N VAL A 211 -11.21 -8.85 -7.03
CA VAL A 211 -10.65 -8.49 -5.71
C VAL A 211 -10.31 -7.01 -5.67
N ASP A 212 -10.30 -6.43 -4.48
CA ASP A 212 -9.85 -5.07 -4.24
C ASP A 212 -8.42 -5.11 -3.70
N PHE A 213 -7.51 -4.36 -4.33
CA PHE A 213 -6.13 -4.21 -3.88
C PHE A 213 -5.71 -2.74 -4.01
N LEU A 214 -5.26 -2.16 -2.90
CA LEU A 214 -4.99 -0.73 -2.79
C LEU A 214 -6.25 0.10 -3.14
N ASP A 215 -6.18 0.90 -4.21
CA ASP A 215 -7.27 1.74 -4.71
C ASP A 215 -7.86 1.23 -6.04
N VAL A 216 -7.68 -0.05 -6.36
CA VAL A 216 -8.15 -0.66 -7.61
C VAL A 216 -8.92 -1.95 -7.34
N THR A 217 -10.07 -2.09 -7.98
CA THR A 217 -10.77 -3.36 -8.14
C THR A 217 -10.26 -4.03 -9.40
N ILE A 218 -9.71 -5.23 -9.27
CA ILE A 218 -9.09 -6.02 -10.33
C ILE A 218 -10.00 -7.19 -10.65
N GLN A 219 -10.35 -7.35 -11.92
CA GLN A 219 -11.30 -8.36 -12.40
C GLN A 219 -10.78 -9.14 -13.60
N ASN A 220 -11.12 -10.42 -13.64
CA ASN A 220 -10.94 -11.28 -14.81
C ASN A 220 -12.29 -11.51 -15.47
N VAL A 221 -12.53 -10.83 -16.58
CA VAL A 221 -13.76 -10.96 -17.36
C VAL A 221 -13.46 -11.80 -18.59
N ASN A 222 -13.59 -13.13 -18.46
CA ASN A 222 -13.37 -14.09 -19.55
C ASN A 222 -12.03 -13.88 -20.27
N ASN A 223 -10.92 -13.92 -19.54
CA ASN A 223 -9.55 -13.68 -20.05
C ASN A 223 -9.23 -12.22 -20.39
N ARG A 224 -10.09 -11.28 -20.04
CA ARG A 224 -9.80 -9.84 -20.17
C ARG A 224 -9.62 -9.26 -18.78
N LEU A 225 -8.45 -8.66 -18.56
CA LEU A 225 -8.20 -7.86 -17.38
C LEU A 225 -9.11 -6.62 -17.44
N ARG A 226 -9.96 -6.46 -16.42
CA ARG A 226 -10.74 -5.25 -16.20
C ARG A 226 -10.33 -4.64 -14.87
N THR A 227 -10.06 -3.35 -14.86
CA THR A 227 -9.65 -2.60 -13.67
C THR A 227 -10.55 -1.39 -13.50
N VAL A 228 -10.97 -1.14 -12.27
CA VAL A 228 -11.88 -0.06 -11.89
C VAL A 228 -11.35 0.61 -10.63
N LEU A 229 -11.58 1.92 -10.46
CA LEU A 229 -11.21 2.60 -9.23
C LEU A 229 -12.05 2.07 -8.05
N TYR A 230 -11.38 1.64 -6.98
CA TYR A 230 -12.05 1.16 -5.79
C TYR A 230 -12.44 2.31 -4.86
N HIS A 231 -13.72 2.34 -4.46
CA HIS A 231 -14.24 3.24 -3.43
C HIS A 231 -14.78 2.43 -2.25
N LYS A 232 -14.27 2.72 -1.06
CA LYS A 232 -14.78 2.10 0.16
C LYS A 232 -16.18 2.62 0.43
N LEU A 233 -17.18 1.73 0.50
CA LEU A 233 -18.61 2.09 0.63
C LEU A 233 -18.91 3.01 1.83
N ALA A 234 -18.15 2.91 2.91
CA ALA A 234 -18.32 3.71 4.12
C ALA A 234 -17.45 4.99 4.15
N ALA A 235 -16.65 5.25 3.11
CA ALA A 235 -15.86 6.47 3.03
C ALA A 235 -16.76 7.64 2.66
N GLU A 236 -16.70 8.71 3.46
CA GLU A 236 -17.25 10.00 3.03
C GLU A 236 -16.47 10.45 1.78
N PRO A 237 -17.11 11.13 0.81
CA PRO A 237 -16.45 11.70 -0.36
C PRO A 237 -15.62 12.92 0.03
N TYR A 238 -14.84 12.82 1.10
CA TYR A 238 -14.02 13.89 1.63
C TYR A 238 -12.77 14.01 0.76
N ILE A 239 -12.72 15.10 0.03
CA ILE A 239 -11.53 15.58 -0.67
C ILE A 239 -11.13 16.87 0.04
N LEU A 240 -9.84 17.19 0.09
CA LEU A 240 -9.37 18.42 0.72
C LEU A 240 -10.23 19.63 0.29
N PRO A 241 -10.98 20.27 1.20
CA PRO A 241 -11.92 21.31 0.81
C PRO A 241 -11.24 22.51 0.15
N PHE A 242 -11.91 23.12 -0.83
CA PHE A 242 -11.37 24.27 -1.56
C PHE A 242 -11.18 25.53 -0.69
N THR A 243 -11.87 25.57 0.45
CA THR A 243 -11.75 26.62 1.48
C THR A 243 -10.57 26.43 2.41
N SER A 244 -9.88 25.28 2.36
CA SER A 244 -8.73 25.02 3.22
C SER A 244 -7.56 25.98 2.93
N GLU A 245 -6.72 26.25 3.93
CA GLU A 245 -5.59 27.19 3.86
C GLU A 245 -4.36 26.62 3.13
N HIS A 246 -4.54 25.59 2.32
CA HIS A 246 -3.46 25.02 1.53
C HIS A 246 -3.11 25.93 0.35
N PRO A 247 -1.86 25.88 -0.16
CA PRO A 247 -1.48 26.63 -1.34
C PRO A 247 -2.44 26.40 -2.51
N ARG A 248 -2.91 27.49 -3.14
CA ARG A 248 -3.95 27.42 -4.19
C ARG A 248 -3.58 26.52 -5.37
N HIS A 249 -2.30 26.35 -5.66
CA HIS A 249 -1.84 25.45 -6.73
C HIS A 249 -2.09 23.97 -6.39
N ILE A 250 -2.00 23.56 -5.13
CA ILE A 250 -2.32 22.18 -4.69
C ILE A 250 -3.81 21.93 -4.90
N LEU A 251 -4.65 22.85 -4.42
CA LEU A 251 -6.10 22.75 -4.58
C LEU A 251 -6.49 22.65 -6.06
N ARG A 252 -5.98 23.56 -6.91
CA ARG A 252 -6.27 23.54 -8.35
C ARG A 252 -5.79 22.29 -9.07
N ASN A 253 -4.77 21.59 -8.55
CA ASN A 253 -4.26 20.36 -9.14
C ASN A 253 -5.08 19.12 -8.76
N ILE A 254 -5.82 19.13 -7.66
CA ILE A 254 -6.59 17.97 -7.20
C ILE A 254 -7.56 17.44 -8.28
N PRO A 255 -8.41 18.26 -8.94
CA PRO A 255 -9.27 17.79 -10.01
C PRO A 255 -8.50 17.16 -11.18
N CYS A 256 -7.41 17.80 -11.59
CA CYS A 256 -6.54 17.33 -12.66
C CYS A 256 -5.90 15.97 -12.30
N THR A 257 -5.43 15.79 -11.06
CA THR A 257 -4.84 14.51 -10.62
C THR A 257 -5.88 13.40 -10.46
N ALA A 258 -7.11 13.73 -10.05
CA ALA A 258 -8.19 12.77 -9.88
C ALA A 258 -8.60 12.17 -11.23
N ILE A 259 -8.85 12.99 -12.25
CA ILE A 259 -9.22 12.50 -13.58
C ILE A 259 -8.07 11.72 -14.25
N LEU A 260 -6.82 12.17 -14.08
CA LEU A 260 -5.64 11.45 -14.56
C LEU A 260 -5.49 10.08 -13.90
N ARG A 261 -5.79 9.97 -12.59
CA ARG A 261 -5.77 8.71 -11.87
C ARG A 261 -6.87 7.77 -12.36
N ALA A 262 -8.10 8.26 -12.51
CA ALA A 262 -9.20 7.47 -13.07
C ALA A 262 -8.85 6.93 -14.47
N ALA A 263 -8.29 7.77 -15.35
CA ALA A 263 -7.90 7.37 -16.70
C ALA A 263 -6.79 6.32 -16.74
N LYS A 264 -5.90 6.30 -15.75
CA LYS A 264 -4.82 5.31 -15.65
C LYS A 264 -5.26 3.99 -15.03
N ILE A 265 -6.36 3.99 -14.29
CA ILE A 265 -6.84 2.84 -13.55
C ILE A 265 -7.99 2.14 -14.28
N CYS A 266 -8.94 2.90 -14.82
CA CYS A 266 -10.10 2.34 -15.50
C CYS A 266 -9.68 1.77 -16.87
N SER A 267 -9.88 0.47 -17.06
CA SER A 267 -9.61 -0.19 -18.35
C SER A 267 -10.75 -0.02 -19.36
N ASP A 268 -11.98 0.22 -18.89
CA ASP A 268 -13.17 0.43 -19.72
C ASP A 268 -13.60 1.89 -19.73
N VAL A 269 -14.08 2.35 -20.89
CA VAL A 269 -14.51 3.75 -21.08
C VAL A 269 -15.77 4.07 -20.25
N ASN A 270 -16.69 3.14 -20.08
CA ASN A 270 -17.88 3.37 -19.26
C ASN A 270 -17.52 3.49 -17.79
N ASP A 271 -16.61 2.64 -17.30
CA ASP A 271 -16.11 2.72 -15.93
C ASP A 271 -15.40 4.05 -15.68
N PHE A 272 -14.60 4.52 -16.65
CA PHE A 272 -14.00 5.86 -16.59
C PHE A 272 -15.06 6.97 -16.55
N ASN A 273 -16.11 6.89 -17.36
CA ASN A 273 -17.16 7.92 -17.41
C ASN A 273 -17.97 7.97 -16.10
N VAL A 274 -18.29 6.82 -15.52
CA VAL A 274 -18.93 6.73 -14.19
C VAL A 274 -18.02 7.37 -13.15
N GLU A 275 -16.72 7.04 -13.17
CA GLU A 275 -15.78 7.60 -12.22
C GLU A 275 -15.57 9.11 -12.40
N GLN A 276 -15.54 9.60 -13.64
CA GLN A 276 -15.51 11.02 -13.94
C GLN A 276 -16.68 11.76 -13.27
N HIS A 277 -17.87 11.18 -13.31
CA HIS A 277 -19.05 11.73 -12.66
C HIS A 277 -18.92 11.73 -11.12
N ASN A 278 -18.45 10.62 -10.53
CA ASN A 278 -18.21 10.52 -9.09
C ASN A 278 -17.19 11.54 -8.58
N ILE A 279 -16.09 11.74 -9.33
CA ILE A 279 -15.06 12.74 -9.05
C ILE A 279 -15.68 14.14 -9.08
N MET A 280 -16.48 14.46 -10.10
CA MET A 280 -17.13 15.75 -10.23
C MET A 280 -18.05 16.03 -9.05
N ILE A 281 -18.93 15.09 -8.68
CA ILE A 281 -19.81 15.21 -7.52
C ILE A 281 -18.99 15.45 -6.24
N SER A 282 -17.96 14.62 -6.02
CA SER A 282 -17.11 14.74 -4.83
C SER A 282 -16.43 16.10 -4.75
N LEU A 283 -15.91 16.63 -5.86
CA LEU A 283 -15.28 17.96 -5.89
C LEU A 283 -16.29 19.08 -5.58
N LEU A 284 -17.49 19.02 -6.15
CA LEU A 284 -18.55 20.01 -5.89
C LEU A 284 -18.95 20.01 -4.41
N LEU A 285 -19.15 18.84 -3.82
CA LEU A 285 -19.46 18.69 -2.39
C LEU A 285 -18.37 19.26 -1.47
N ASN A 286 -17.11 19.29 -1.93
CA ASN A 286 -15.98 19.88 -1.21
C ASN A 286 -15.70 21.35 -1.59
N GLY A 287 -16.65 22.02 -2.27
CA GLY A 287 -16.62 23.45 -2.53
C GLY A 287 -15.73 23.88 -3.69
N TYR A 288 -15.33 22.97 -4.58
CA TYR A 288 -14.54 23.31 -5.76
C TYR A 288 -15.37 24.11 -6.77
N PRO A 289 -14.88 25.27 -7.27
CA PRO A 289 -15.60 26.04 -8.28
C PRO A 289 -15.76 25.23 -9.59
N PRO A 290 -16.96 25.17 -10.20
CA PRO A 290 -17.18 24.42 -11.44
C PRO A 290 -16.19 24.77 -12.56
N LYS A 291 -15.91 26.07 -12.76
CA LYS A 291 -14.91 26.56 -13.72
C LYS A 291 -13.50 25.97 -13.50
N CYS A 292 -13.14 25.66 -12.26
CA CYS A 292 -11.85 25.02 -11.95
C CYS A 292 -11.85 23.55 -12.38
N ILE A 293 -12.95 22.84 -12.14
CA ILE A 293 -13.15 21.44 -12.51
C ILE A 293 -13.15 21.32 -14.04
N ASP A 294 -14.00 22.12 -14.71
CA ASP A 294 -14.15 22.13 -16.16
C ASP A 294 -12.84 22.42 -16.86
N LYS A 295 -12.08 23.41 -16.38
CA LYS A 295 -10.77 23.74 -16.95
C LYS A 295 -9.81 22.55 -16.89
N CYS A 296 -9.78 21.82 -15.77
CA CYS A 296 -8.96 20.62 -15.63
C CYS A 296 -9.44 19.50 -16.58
N PHE A 297 -10.74 19.25 -16.63
CA PHE A 297 -11.31 18.17 -17.43
C PHE A 297 -11.11 18.44 -18.93
N GLN A 298 -11.44 19.64 -19.40
CA GLN A 298 -11.22 20.06 -20.79
C GLN A 298 -9.74 19.97 -21.17
N HIS A 299 -8.83 20.38 -20.27
CA HIS A 299 -7.40 20.25 -20.52
C HIS A 299 -6.98 18.77 -20.67
N PHE A 300 -7.48 17.89 -19.79
CA PHE A 300 -7.26 16.45 -19.89
C PHE A 300 -7.75 15.88 -21.23
N PHE A 301 -9.00 16.15 -21.62
CA PHE A 301 -9.57 15.65 -22.88
C PHE A 301 -8.82 16.18 -24.10
N LYS A 302 -8.45 17.46 -24.11
CA LYS A 302 -7.69 18.08 -25.19
C LYS A 302 -6.31 17.45 -25.35
N LEU A 303 -5.60 17.19 -24.25
CA LEU A 303 -4.25 16.59 -24.30
C LEU A 303 -4.28 15.13 -24.76
N ASN A 304 -5.34 14.39 -24.43
CA ASN A 304 -5.45 12.97 -24.74
C ASN A 304 -6.28 12.68 -26.00
N ALA A 305 -6.65 13.71 -26.77
CA ALA A 305 -7.49 13.59 -27.97
C ALA A 305 -8.78 12.76 -27.74
N ALA A 306 -9.39 12.91 -26.56
CA ALA A 306 -10.57 12.16 -26.14
C ALA A 306 -11.82 13.06 -26.08
N THR A 307 -13.00 12.47 -26.27
CA THR A 307 -14.29 13.19 -26.19
C THR A 307 -14.89 13.00 -24.81
N SER A 308 -15.31 14.09 -24.14
CA SER A 308 -16.02 13.99 -22.87
C SER A 308 -17.50 13.69 -23.09
N VAL A 309 -18.08 12.79 -22.30
CA VAL A 309 -19.53 12.53 -22.30
C VAL A 309 -20.32 13.64 -21.57
N LEU A 310 -19.66 14.46 -20.74
CA LEU A 310 -20.31 15.52 -19.96
C LEU A 310 -20.62 16.80 -20.77
N THR A 311 -20.49 16.80 -22.10
CA THR A 311 -20.78 17.99 -22.93
C THR A 311 -22.23 18.49 -22.81
N ASP A 312 -23.14 17.68 -22.25
CA ASP A 312 -24.56 18.00 -22.10
C ASP A 312 -24.99 18.44 -20.69
N LEU A 313 -24.09 18.50 -19.71
CA LEU A 313 -24.42 18.99 -18.35
C LEU A 313 -24.36 20.52 -18.32
N ASN A 314 -25.49 21.12 -18.68
CA ASN A 314 -25.79 22.55 -18.71
C ASN A 314 -25.46 23.25 -17.38
N GLU A 315 -25.01 24.52 -17.42
CA GLU A 315 -24.71 25.35 -16.24
C GLU A 315 -25.86 25.43 -15.22
N ARG A 316 -27.10 25.22 -15.68
CA ARG A 316 -28.31 25.20 -14.83
C ARG A 316 -28.34 24.05 -13.82
N THR A 317 -27.74 22.89 -14.15
CA THR A 317 -27.74 21.73 -13.25
C THR A 317 -26.83 21.96 -12.04
N TYR A 318 -25.77 22.76 -12.20
CA TYR A 318 -24.84 23.12 -11.11
C TYR A 318 -25.42 24.12 -10.09
N GLN A 319 -26.48 24.85 -10.43
CA GLN A 319 -27.11 25.80 -9.50
C GLN A 319 -28.13 25.14 -8.55
N HIS A 320 -28.40 23.84 -8.73
CA HIS A 320 -29.41 23.09 -7.98
C HIS A 320 -28.84 21.92 -7.14
N LEU A 321 -27.53 21.71 -7.17
CA LEU A 321 -26.79 20.75 -6.31
C LEU A 321 -26.03 21.49 -5.21
#